data_AF-A0A3C1D9D5-F1
#
_entry.id   AF-A0A3C1D9D5-F1
#
_cell.length_a   1.000
_cell.length_b   1.000
_cell.length_c   1.000
_cell.angle_alpha   90.00
_cell.angle_beta   90.00
_cell.angle_gamma   90.00
#
_symmetry.space_group_name_H-M   'P 1'
#
loop_
_entity.id
_entity.type
_entity.pdbx_description
1 polymer ?
#
loop_
_entity_poly.entity_id
_entity_poly.type
_entity_poly.pdbx_seq_one_letter_code
_entity_poly.pdbx_strand_id
1 'polypeptide(L)'
;LSAGDIGDMPSYPDYGIDPAAPLACIRHTMPTHGIAYAYRYFDLQRLAFDDLPYVSVLSLVLGKLDTAKRNAAELDTLVQGKLGNLSFYSEVLENYADVDAVIPKFVVSASALSANVEWLADLPREVLIETDFSNTDKILDVLKQRKIGLEQHFANSGHSCAAARVKSYYSRAGVMREQLSNVEFYRFVCDTIEHYDERAEQLAARLEDVAKRLFCDDACTISFAGSDADYEAFWNAHPACGRTGADGRLLRIPEPVVRNEAFIVPSDVCYAALGWDRRRMGVSYTGAWAVAARALSLDYLWNEVRVKGGAYGVGFQVRPAGNMNFYSYRDPHLDVTLERFRKASSWLAEFDPSPADMDGFIVASVAAFDAPVKPRALMKRQAAEFFCGRTMQDRRRMRAQMVSADVEALRAFASVVESSNAHDARCVFGNRDILQSAKAAFEPIVLVG
;
A
#
# COMPACT_ATOMS: atom_id res chain seq x y z
N LEU A 1 18.38 -15.19 -23.81
CA LEU A 1 18.79 -15.30 -22.40
C LEU A 1 18.01 -16.46 -21.83
N SER A 2 18.72 -17.48 -21.37
CA SER A 2 18.17 -18.66 -20.71
C SER A 2 18.16 -18.47 -19.20
N ALA A 3 17.47 -19.35 -18.46
CA ALA A 3 17.57 -19.39 -17.00
C ALA A 3 19.01 -19.64 -16.51
N GLY A 4 19.85 -20.33 -17.30
CA GLY A 4 21.26 -20.58 -17.00
C GLY A 4 22.15 -19.33 -17.09
N ASP A 5 21.70 -18.27 -17.76
CA ASP A 5 22.42 -16.99 -17.87
C ASP A 5 22.19 -16.08 -16.64
N ILE A 6 21.34 -16.50 -15.70
CA ILE A 6 21.04 -15.74 -14.49
C ILE A 6 22.23 -15.83 -13.53
N GLY A 7 22.93 -14.70 -13.36
CA GLY A 7 24.04 -14.59 -12.42
C GLY A 7 23.64 -14.67 -10.96
N ASP A 8 24.63 -14.51 -10.09
CA ASP A 8 24.43 -14.51 -8.64
C ASP A 8 23.47 -13.42 -8.17
N MET A 9 22.86 -13.65 -7.02
CA MET A 9 22.00 -12.66 -6.39
C MET A 9 22.80 -11.38 -6.09
N PRO A 10 22.30 -10.19 -6.46
CA PRO A 10 22.96 -8.94 -6.11
C PRO A 10 23.13 -8.78 -4.59
N SER A 11 24.20 -8.09 -4.20
CA SER A 11 24.42 -7.73 -2.79
C SER A 11 23.20 -6.98 -2.22
N TYR A 12 22.79 -7.37 -1.02
CA TYR A 12 21.69 -6.76 -0.27
C TYR A 12 22.29 -6.12 0.98
N PRO A 13 22.32 -4.79 1.09
CA PRO A 13 22.91 -4.10 2.24
C PRO A 13 22.31 -4.53 3.57
N ASP A 14 23.12 -4.58 4.62
CA ASP A 14 22.66 -4.96 5.95
C ASP A 14 21.76 -3.89 6.58
N TYR A 15 20.93 -4.34 7.52
CA TYR A 15 20.09 -3.50 8.36
C TYR A 15 19.70 -4.26 9.62
N GLY A 16 19.40 -3.54 10.70
CA GLY A 16 19.02 -4.16 11.97
C GLY A 16 18.65 -3.14 13.02
N ILE A 17 18.15 -3.63 14.16
CA ILE A 17 17.92 -2.78 15.33
C ILE A 17 19.26 -2.34 15.90
N ASP A 18 19.40 -1.04 16.12
CA ASP A 18 20.47 -0.49 16.93
C ASP A 18 20.06 -0.54 18.42
N PRO A 19 20.70 -1.40 19.25
CA PRO A 19 20.36 -1.52 20.66
C PRO A 19 20.84 -0.33 21.50
N ALA A 20 21.72 0.53 20.96
CA ALA A 20 22.24 1.71 21.66
C ALA A 20 21.42 2.98 21.37
N ALA A 21 20.48 2.92 20.43
CA ALA A 21 19.66 4.08 20.06
C ALA A 21 18.72 4.49 21.23
N PRO A 22 18.51 5.81 21.45
CA PRO A 22 17.60 6.29 22.50
C PRO A 22 16.14 5.83 22.35
N LEU A 23 15.72 5.56 21.11
CA LEU A 23 14.43 4.97 20.75
C LEU A 23 14.68 3.80 19.80
N ALA A 24 13.73 2.85 19.72
CA ALA A 24 13.82 1.72 18.81
C ALA A 24 14.11 2.19 17.38
N CYS A 25 15.28 1.82 16.84
CA CYS A 25 15.76 2.32 15.57
C CYS A 25 16.27 1.19 14.67
N ILE A 26 15.72 1.08 13.47
CA ILE A 26 16.26 0.26 12.39
C ILE A 26 17.33 1.07 11.66
N ARG A 27 18.60 0.70 11.85
CA ARG A 27 19.73 1.28 11.13
C ARG A 27 19.94 0.55 9.81
N HIS A 28 20.09 1.31 8.73
CA HIS A 28 20.33 0.78 7.38
C HIS A 28 21.73 1.15 6.91
N THR A 29 22.56 0.16 6.58
CA THR A 29 23.96 0.37 6.18
C THR A 29 24.09 0.37 4.67
N MET A 30 23.75 1.48 4.03
CA MET A 30 23.83 1.65 2.57
C MET A 30 24.36 3.03 2.19
N PRO A 31 25.06 3.17 1.05
CA PRO A 31 25.49 4.48 0.54
C PRO A 31 24.28 5.37 0.23
N THR A 32 24.23 6.55 0.84
CA THR A 32 23.17 7.55 0.62
C THR A 32 23.68 8.84 -0.03
N HIS A 33 24.98 8.94 -0.30
CA HIS A 33 25.62 10.03 -1.03
C HIS A 33 25.31 11.44 -0.49
N GLY A 34 25.49 11.64 0.83
CA GLY A 34 25.32 12.94 1.49
C GLY A 34 23.87 13.31 1.81
N ILE A 35 22.97 12.32 1.80
CA ILE A 35 21.56 12.47 2.18
C ILE A 35 21.29 11.58 3.39
N ALA A 36 20.64 12.14 4.41
CA ALA A 36 20.07 11.39 5.51
C ALA A 36 18.57 11.21 5.27
N TYR A 37 18.07 10.01 5.56
CA TYR A 37 16.67 9.63 5.52
C TYR A 37 16.25 9.19 6.92
N ALA A 38 15.16 9.76 7.43
CA ALA A 38 14.56 9.38 8.70
C ALA A 38 13.08 9.09 8.50
N TYR A 39 12.66 7.90 8.93
CA TYR A 39 11.27 7.48 8.93
C TYR A 39 10.86 7.18 10.37
N ARG A 40 9.65 7.60 10.75
CA ARG A 40 9.03 7.25 12.03
C ARG A 40 7.80 6.42 11.73
N TYR A 41 7.73 5.23 12.29
CA TYR A 41 6.61 4.31 12.16
C TYR A 41 5.88 4.22 13.51
N PHE A 42 4.79 4.98 13.64
CA PHE A 42 3.92 4.93 14.82
C PHE A 42 2.90 3.80 14.68
N ASP A 43 2.69 3.03 15.74
CA ASP A 43 1.77 1.89 15.72
C ASP A 43 0.29 2.31 15.79
N LEU A 44 -0.47 2.02 14.72
CA LEU A 44 -1.90 2.33 14.67
C LEU A 44 -2.75 1.36 15.51
N GLN A 45 -2.18 0.28 16.06
CA GLN A 45 -2.91 -0.64 16.93
C GLN A 45 -3.39 0.00 18.24
N ARG A 46 -2.83 1.15 18.61
CA ARG A 46 -3.25 1.96 19.77
C ARG A 46 -4.55 2.73 19.55
N LEU A 47 -5.01 2.84 18.31
CA LEU A 47 -6.25 3.55 17.97
C LEU A 47 -7.42 2.57 17.80
N ALA A 48 -8.64 3.07 17.94
CA ALA A 48 -9.84 2.32 17.61
C ALA A 48 -10.05 2.28 16.09
N PHE A 49 -10.89 1.36 15.59
CA PHE A 49 -11.18 1.26 14.16
C PHE A 49 -11.84 2.54 13.61
N ASP A 50 -12.71 3.16 14.41
CA ASP A 50 -13.41 4.40 14.05
C ASP A 50 -12.49 5.64 14.06
N ASP A 51 -11.27 5.52 14.58
CA ASP A 51 -10.26 6.59 14.50
C ASP A 51 -9.59 6.67 13.11
N LEU A 52 -9.65 5.61 12.32
CA LEU A 52 -8.86 5.49 11.08
C LEU A 52 -9.15 6.57 10.03
N PRO A 53 -10.39 7.01 9.80
CA PRO A 53 -10.64 8.14 8.90
C PRO A 53 -9.95 9.43 9.39
N TYR A 54 -9.91 9.67 10.71
CA TYR A 54 -9.22 10.83 11.29
C TYR A 54 -7.69 10.73 11.16
N VAL A 55 -7.12 9.52 11.22
CA VAL A 55 -5.70 9.29 10.89
C VAL A 55 -5.39 9.73 9.46
N SER A 56 -6.30 9.44 8.53
CA SER A 56 -6.15 9.88 7.15
C SER A 56 -6.31 11.40 7.01
N VAL A 57 -7.23 12.04 7.74
CA VAL A 57 -7.31 13.50 7.78
C VAL A 57 -6.02 14.11 8.36
N LEU A 58 -5.47 13.58 9.45
CA LEU A 58 -4.17 13.99 9.99
C LEU A 58 -3.08 13.95 8.92
N SER A 59 -2.99 12.87 8.14
CA SER A 59 -2.01 12.75 7.06
C SER A 59 -2.13 13.84 5.98
N LEU A 60 -3.32 14.41 5.81
CA LEU A 60 -3.60 15.43 4.80
C LEU A 60 -3.31 16.86 5.29
N VAL A 61 -3.46 17.12 6.59
CA VAL A 61 -3.37 18.46 7.18
C VAL A 61 -2.04 18.74 7.88
N LEU A 62 -1.34 17.70 8.38
CA LEU A 62 -0.02 17.87 8.97
C LEU A 62 0.96 18.49 7.97
N GLY A 63 1.66 19.53 8.41
CA GLY A 63 2.56 20.32 7.56
C GLY A 63 1.87 21.40 6.70
N LYS A 64 0.54 21.57 6.83
CA LYS A 64 -0.24 22.60 6.10
C LYS A 64 -1.00 23.57 7.01
N LEU A 65 -0.93 23.33 8.32
CA LEU A 65 -1.51 24.15 9.36
C LEU A 65 -0.38 24.83 10.14
N ASP A 66 -0.76 25.86 10.91
CA ASP A 66 0.14 26.53 11.82
C ASP A 66 0.63 25.55 12.89
N THR A 67 1.78 25.86 13.46
CA THR A 67 2.29 25.23 14.69
C THR A 67 2.36 26.28 15.77
N ALA A 68 2.52 25.87 17.03
CA ALA A 68 2.76 26.80 18.14
C ALA A 68 4.00 27.70 17.92
N LYS A 69 4.90 27.35 16.98
CA LYS A 69 6.14 28.08 16.70
C LYS A 69 6.08 28.91 15.42
N ARG A 70 5.29 28.51 14.42
CA ARG A 70 5.35 29.07 13.06
C ARG A 70 3.99 29.02 12.39
N ASN A 71 3.73 30.00 11.53
CA ASN A 71 2.59 29.89 10.62
C ASN A 71 2.89 28.90 9.48
N ALA A 72 1.85 28.45 8.78
CA ALA A 72 1.93 27.45 7.73
C ALA A 72 2.86 27.86 6.56
N ALA A 73 2.93 29.16 6.23
CA ALA A 73 3.79 29.65 5.14
C ALA A 73 5.29 29.64 5.51
N GLU A 74 5.61 29.98 6.75
CA GLU A 74 6.96 29.86 7.31
C GLU A 74 7.40 28.40 7.39
N LEU A 75 6.50 27.53 7.85
CA LEU A 75 6.74 26.09 7.91
C LEU A 75 7.02 25.51 6.52
N ASP A 76 6.19 25.82 5.52
CA ASP A 76 6.41 25.37 4.14
C ASP A 76 7.76 25.87 3.61
N THR A 77 8.08 27.15 3.81
CA THR A 77 9.38 27.72 3.41
C THR A 77 10.56 26.98 4.02
N LEU A 78 10.49 26.63 5.31
CA LEU A 78 11.53 25.85 5.97
C LEU A 78 11.61 24.41 5.46
N VAL A 79 10.48 23.75 5.26
CA VAL A 79 10.44 22.38 4.73
C VAL A 79 11.06 22.34 3.33
N GLN A 80 10.68 23.25 2.43
CA GLN A 80 11.24 23.32 1.08
C GLN A 80 12.72 23.72 1.08
N GLY A 81 13.15 24.57 2.02
CA GLY A 81 14.52 25.06 2.10
C GLY A 81 15.51 24.13 2.81
N LYS A 82 15.04 23.28 3.73
CA LYS A 82 15.89 22.45 4.59
C LYS A 82 15.77 20.95 4.34
N LEU A 83 14.59 20.48 3.92
CA LEU A 83 14.31 19.06 3.72
C LEU A 83 14.18 18.72 2.23
N GLY A 84 14.58 17.49 1.88
CA GLY A 84 14.32 16.90 0.56
C GLY A 84 12.91 16.31 0.45
N ASN A 85 12.30 15.94 1.59
CA ASN A 85 10.88 15.67 1.71
C ASN A 85 10.43 15.77 3.17
N LEU A 86 9.14 16.01 3.37
CA LEU A 86 8.39 15.72 4.58
C LEU A 86 7.03 15.18 4.15
N SER A 87 6.62 14.01 4.64
CA SER A 87 5.36 13.39 4.24
C SER A 87 4.77 12.55 5.35
N PHE A 88 3.44 12.52 5.40
CA PHE A 88 2.64 11.83 6.40
C PHE A 88 1.67 10.90 5.68
N TYR A 89 1.62 9.61 6.04
CA TYR A 89 0.72 8.65 5.40
C TYR A 89 0.59 7.38 6.24
N SER A 90 -0.40 6.54 5.96
CA SER A 90 -0.55 5.25 6.61
C SER A 90 -0.04 4.10 5.72
N GLU A 91 0.56 3.09 6.34
CA GLU A 91 0.91 1.82 5.72
C GLU A 91 0.28 0.66 6.47
N VAL A 92 -0.36 -0.25 5.74
CA VAL A 92 -0.93 -1.47 6.31
C VAL A 92 -0.08 -2.64 5.85
N LEU A 93 0.87 -3.05 6.68
CA LEU A 93 1.71 -4.21 6.42
C LEU A 93 0.97 -5.49 6.86
N GLU A 94 1.33 -6.61 6.27
CA GLU A 94 0.67 -7.90 6.50
C GLU A 94 1.71 -8.98 6.73
N ASN A 95 1.46 -9.83 7.71
CA ASN A 95 2.31 -10.99 7.93
C ASN A 95 2.16 -11.99 6.76
N TYR A 96 3.24 -12.64 6.36
CA TYR A 96 3.24 -13.58 5.23
C TYR A 96 2.66 -14.95 5.56
N ALA A 97 2.73 -15.35 6.84
CA ALA A 97 2.30 -16.65 7.35
C ALA A 97 0.94 -16.58 8.06
N ASP A 98 0.66 -15.50 8.79
CA ASP A 98 -0.62 -15.29 9.48
C ASP A 98 -1.54 -14.38 8.62
N VAL A 99 -2.72 -14.90 8.28
CA VAL A 99 -3.71 -14.23 7.43
C VAL A 99 -4.40 -13.05 8.12
N ASP A 100 -4.51 -13.08 9.45
CA ASP A 100 -5.24 -12.08 10.22
C ASP A 100 -4.32 -11.10 10.97
N ALA A 101 -3.00 -11.35 10.95
CA ALA A 101 -2.01 -10.43 11.49
C ALA A 101 -1.77 -9.21 10.58
N VAL A 102 -2.40 -8.10 10.98
CA VAL A 102 -2.22 -6.78 10.38
C VAL A 102 -1.23 -5.96 11.20
N ILE A 103 -0.28 -5.31 10.52
CA ILE A 103 0.76 -4.46 11.13
C ILE A 103 0.60 -3.05 10.56
N PRO A 104 -0.36 -2.25 11.08
CA PRO A 104 -0.64 -0.93 10.56
C PRO A 104 0.24 0.13 11.21
N LYS A 105 0.81 1.01 10.39
CA LYS A 105 1.72 2.08 10.81
C LYS A 105 1.26 3.41 10.25
N PHE A 106 1.35 4.46 11.06
CA PHE A 106 1.41 5.82 10.55
C PHE A 106 2.87 6.19 10.33
N VAL A 107 3.18 6.67 9.13
CA VAL A 107 4.54 6.88 8.66
C VAL A 107 4.79 8.37 8.45
N VAL A 108 5.81 8.86 9.15
CA VAL A 108 6.38 10.18 8.90
C VAL A 108 7.70 9.96 8.20
N SER A 109 7.80 10.37 6.93
CA SER A 109 9.02 10.24 6.15
C SER A 109 9.64 11.60 5.90
N ALA A 110 10.93 11.73 6.19
CA ALA A 110 11.69 12.92 5.89
C ALA A 110 13.09 12.60 5.37
N SER A 111 13.68 13.55 4.67
CA SER A 111 15.08 13.48 4.25
C SER A 111 15.71 14.87 4.24
N ALA A 112 17.02 14.92 4.39
CA ALA A 112 17.79 16.15 4.34
C ALA A 112 19.19 15.87 3.81
N LEU A 113 19.84 16.90 3.26
CA LEU A 113 21.29 16.86 3.06
C LEU A 113 21.98 16.76 4.43
N SER A 114 23.18 16.18 4.49
CA SER A 114 23.96 16.03 5.72
C SER A 114 24.09 17.34 6.52
N ALA A 115 24.25 18.48 5.83
CA ALA A 115 24.33 19.80 6.45
C ALA A 115 23.05 20.28 7.15
N ASN A 116 21.89 19.64 6.90
CA ASN A 116 20.58 20.00 7.43
C ASN A 116 19.97 18.89 8.31
N VAL A 117 20.77 17.93 8.78
CA VAL A 117 20.28 16.78 9.57
C VAL A 117 19.58 17.19 10.86
N GLU A 118 19.95 18.32 11.47
CA GLU A 118 19.23 18.82 12.65
C GLU A 118 17.75 19.13 12.31
N TRP A 119 17.48 19.68 11.13
CA TRP A 119 16.13 19.93 10.65
C TRP A 119 15.36 18.64 10.35
N LEU A 120 16.07 17.56 9.99
CA LEU A 120 15.50 16.23 9.80
C LEU A 120 14.92 15.66 11.10
N ALA A 121 15.47 16.05 12.25
CA ALA A 121 14.93 15.71 13.57
C ALA A 121 13.84 16.69 14.01
N ASP A 122 14.11 18.00 13.90
CA ASP A 122 13.30 19.08 14.48
C ASP A 122 11.95 19.30 13.77
N LEU A 123 11.94 19.50 12.45
CA LEU A 123 10.70 19.87 11.73
C LEU A 123 9.62 18.78 11.81
N PRO A 124 9.92 17.49 11.58
CA PRO A 124 8.91 16.45 11.76
C PRO A 124 8.39 16.42 13.19
N ARG A 125 9.26 16.58 14.19
CA ARG A 125 8.86 16.59 15.61
C ARG A 125 7.90 17.75 15.88
N GLU A 126 8.24 18.96 15.46
CA GLU A 126 7.38 20.15 15.61
C GLU A 126 6.00 19.93 15.00
N VAL A 127 5.92 19.47 13.75
CA VAL A 127 4.63 19.22 13.10
C VAL A 127 3.80 18.17 13.85
N LEU A 128 4.43 17.13 14.40
CA LEU A 128 3.69 16.09 15.11
C LEU A 128 3.15 16.55 16.47
N ILE A 129 3.85 17.44 17.17
CA ILE A 129 3.50 17.77 18.56
C ILE A 129 2.89 19.17 18.74
N GLU A 130 3.14 20.09 17.82
CA GLU A 130 2.76 21.52 17.93
C GLU A 130 1.72 21.98 16.91
N THR A 131 1.25 21.14 15.98
CA THR A 131 0.25 21.56 14.99
C THR A 131 -1.05 22.03 15.66
N ASP A 132 -1.50 23.22 15.27
CA ASP A 132 -2.76 23.81 15.69
C ASP A 132 -3.87 23.43 14.70
N PHE A 133 -4.90 22.74 15.21
CA PHE A 133 -6.06 22.30 14.43
C PHE A 133 -7.21 23.32 14.42
N SER A 134 -7.03 24.51 15.01
CA SER A 134 -8.06 25.55 15.12
C SER A 134 -8.45 26.19 13.78
N ASN A 135 -7.60 26.10 12.75
CA ASN A 135 -7.90 26.63 11.42
C ASN A 135 -8.82 25.68 10.64
N THR A 136 -10.10 25.67 11.02
CA THR A 136 -11.13 24.80 10.46
C THR A 136 -11.41 25.07 8.99
N ASP A 137 -11.27 26.31 8.53
CA ASP A 137 -11.45 26.66 7.11
C ASP A 137 -10.38 25.99 6.23
N LYS A 138 -9.13 26.00 6.69
CA LYS A 138 -8.04 25.33 5.99
C LYS A 138 -8.23 23.81 5.94
N ILE A 139 -8.75 23.21 7.02
CA ILE A 139 -9.09 21.78 7.05
C ILE A 139 -10.19 21.48 6.03
N LEU A 140 -11.24 22.31 5.94
CA LEU A 140 -12.31 22.16 4.95
C LEU A 140 -11.78 22.20 3.52
N ASP A 141 -10.92 23.16 3.21
CA ASP A 141 -10.28 23.29 1.89
C ASP A 141 -9.51 22.01 1.52
N VAL A 142 -8.74 21.47 2.46
CA VAL A 142 -7.98 20.23 2.25
C VAL A 142 -8.91 19.03 2.04
N LEU A 143 -10.03 18.94 2.78
CA LEU A 143 -11.02 17.88 2.59
C LEU A 143 -11.73 17.99 1.24
N LYS A 144 -12.12 19.19 0.81
CA LYS A 144 -12.72 19.44 -0.53
C LYS A 144 -11.77 19.02 -1.65
N GLN A 145 -10.49 19.40 -1.54
CA GLN A 145 -9.45 18.96 -2.48
C GLN A 145 -9.29 17.44 -2.47
N ARG A 146 -9.32 16.82 -1.28
CA ARG A 146 -9.21 15.36 -1.16
C ARG A 146 -10.40 14.64 -1.79
N LYS A 147 -11.63 15.12 -1.58
CA LYS A 147 -12.84 14.59 -2.22
C LYS A 147 -12.68 14.55 -3.73
N ILE A 148 -12.34 15.68 -4.34
CA ILE A 148 -12.12 15.79 -5.80
C ILE A 148 -11.02 14.83 -6.26
N GLY A 149 -9.91 14.76 -5.52
CA GLY A 149 -8.81 13.84 -5.83
C GLY A 149 -9.22 12.36 -5.77
N LEU A 150 -10.09 11.97 -4.84
CA LEU A 150 -10.63 10.61 -4.75
C LEU A 150 -11.57 10.30 -5.93
N GLU A 151 -12.47 11.24 -6.28
CA GLU A 151 -13.37 11.10 -7.44
C GLU A 151 -12.58 10.91 -8.74
N GLN A 152 -11.54 11.73 -8.95
CA GLN A 152 -10.62 11.58 -10.06
C GLN A 152 -9.85 10.26 -10.01
N HIS A 153 -9.46 9.78 -8.82
CA HIS A 153 -8.78 8.51 -8.67
C HIS A 153 -9.68 7.34 -9.03
N PHE A 154 -10.95 7.35 -8.63
CA PHE A 154 -11.92 6.33 -9.01
C PHE A 154 -12.14 6.29 -10.53
N ALA A 155 -12.23 7.46 -11.18
CA ALA A 155 -12.44 7.57 -12.62
C ALA A 155 -11.21 7.16 -13.45
N ASN A 156 -9.99 7.53 -13.01
CA ASN A 156 -8.76 7.32 -13.78
C ASN A 156 -8.00 6.04 -13.42
N SER A 157 -8.17 5.55 -12.20
CA SER A 157 -7.46 4.41 -11.62
C SER A 157 -8.42 3.44 -10.93
N GLY A 158 -9.62 3.25 -11.49
CA GLY A 158 -10.64 2.38 -10.91
C GLY A 158 -10.17 0.94 -10.66
N HIS A 159 -9.20 0.43 -11.45
CA HIS A 159 -8.63 -0.92 -11.24
C HIS A 159 -7.96 -1.09 -9.88
N SER A 160 -7.21 -0.11 -9.39
CA SER A 160 -6.59 -0.17 -8.06
C SER A 160 -7.63 -0.04 -6.96
N CYS A 161 -8.69 0.76 -7.18
CA CYS A 161 -9.80 0.93 -6.26
C CYS A 161 -10.63 -0.35 -6.14
N ALA A 162 -10.94 -0.99 -7.28
CA ALA A 162 -11.63 -2.27 -7.37
C ALA A 162 -10.82 -3.38 -6.69
N ALA A 163 -9.51 -3.48 -6.94
CA ALA A 163 -8.66 -4.47 -6.31
C ALA A 163 -8.54 -4.27 -4.78
N ALA A 164 -8.44 -3.02 -4.32
CA ALA A 164 -8.45 -2.70 -2.90
C ALA A 164 -9.80 -3.07 -2.25
N ARG A 165 -10.91 -2.75 -2.92
CA ARG A 165 -12.26 -3.06 -2.47
C ARG A 165 -12.53 -4.56 -2.41
N VAL A 166 -12.17 -5.31 -3.46
CA VAL A 166 -12.21 -6.79 -3.47
C VAL A 166 -11.43 -7.35 -2.29
N LYS A 167 -10.23 -6.84 -2.03
CA LYS A 167 -9.43 -7.29 -0.88
C LYS A 167 -10.14 -7.08 0.46
N SER A 168 -10.94 -6.03 0.60
CA SER A 168 -11.74 -5.80 1.82
C SER A 168 -12.79 -6.87 2.08
N TYR A 169 -13.19 -7.63 1.05
CA TYR A 169 -14.19 -8.69 1.16
C TYR A 169 -13.68 -9.95 1.85
N TYR A 170 -12.36 -10.13 1.97
CA TYR A 170 -11.76 -11.33 2.58
C TYR A 170 -10.54 -11.08 3.46
N SER A 171 -10.09 -9.84 3.62
CA SER A 171 -8.90 -9.50 4.42
C SER A 171 -9.20 -8.36 5.39
N ARG A 172 -8.87 -8.56 6.67
CA ARG A 172 -8.88 -7.48 7.68
C ARG A 172 -7.97 -6.33 7.29
N ALA A 173 -6.82 -6.58 6.66
CA ALA A 173 -5.97 -5.53 6.11
C ALA A 173 -6.67 -4.76 4.97
N GLY A 174 -7.51 -5.44 4.18
CA GLY A 174 -8.39 -4.80 3.18
C GLY A 174 -9.44 -3.91 3.83
N VAL A 175 -10.17 -4.42 4.82
CA VAL A 175 -11.18 -3.66 5.60
C VAL A 175 -10.58 -2.39 6.21
N MET A 176 -9.38 -2.50 6.77
CA MET A 176 -8.65 -1.36 7.33
C MET A 176 -8.24 -0.34 6.25
N ARG A 177 -7.78 -0.80 5.08
CA ARG A 177 -7.40 0.10 3.96
C ARG A 177 -8.59 0.87 3.39
N GLU A 178 -9.80 0.31 3.44
CA GLU A 178 -11.02 1.02 3.03
C GLU A 178 -11.26 2.28 3.88
N GLN A 179 -11.14 2.17 5.20
CA GLN A 179 -11.29 3.29 6.14
C GLN A 179 -10.22 4.36 5.98
N LEU A 180 -9.02 3.97 5.52
CA LEU A 180 -7.91 4.88 5.38
C LEU A 180 -7.92 5.63 4.05
N SER A 181 -8.29 5.01 2.93
CA SER A 181 -8.00 5.65 1.63
C SER A 181 -8.88 5.27 0.44
N ASN A 182 -9.92 4.47 0.62
CA ASN A 182 -10.77 4.03 -0.50
C ASN A 182 -12.22 4.47 -0.31
N VAL A 183 -13.20 3.62 -0.63
CA VAL A 183 -14.63 3.99 -0.69
C VAL A 183 -15.16 4.47 0.66
N GLU A 184 -14.82 3.76 1.75
CA GLU A 184 -15.33 4.15 3.08
C GLU A 184 -14.72 5.47 3.56
N PHE A 185 -13.43 5.72 3.29
CA PHE A 185 -12.83 7.02 3.54
C PHE A 185 -13.47 8.14 2.71
N TYR A 186 -13.77 7.88 1.43
CA TYR A 186 -14.48 8.85 0.59
C TYR A 186 -15.85 9.22 1.15
N ARG A 187 -16.63 8.22 1.59
CA ARG A 187 -17.93 8.45 2.25
C ARG A 187 -17.79 9.29 3.51
N PHE A 188 -16.80 8.99 4.35
CA PHE A 188 -16.49 9.79 5.53
C PHE A 188 -16.18 11.26 5.16
N VAL A 189 -15.37 11.49 4.13
CA VAL A 189 -15.05 12.85 3.67
C VAL A 189 -16.30 13.57 3.16
N CYS A 190 -17.16 12.90 2.39
CA CYS A 190 -18.41 13.49 1.90
C CYS A 190 -19.34 13.88 3.04
N ASP A 191 -19.61 12.95 3.98
CA ASP A 191 -20.46 13.20 5.14
C ASP A 191 -19.90 14.33 6.04
N THR A 192 -18.57 14.35 6.22
CA THR A 192 -17.90 15.41 6.99
C THR A 192 -18.06 16.78 6.32
N ILE A 193 -17.91 16.87 4.99
CA ILE A 193 -18.06 18.14 4.26
C ILE A 193 -19.52 18.61 4.26
N GLU A 194 -20.48 17.69 4.11
CA GLU A 194 -21.90 18.01 4.07
C GLU A 194 -22.39 18.62 5.39
N HIS A 195 -21.87 18.14 6.52
CA HIS A 195 -22.25 18.59 7.86
C HIS A 195 -21.15 19.46 8.53
N TYR A 196 -20.31 20.13 7.73
CA TYR A 196 -19.08 20.73 8.26
C TYR A 196 -19.36 21.89 9.23
N ASP A 197 -20.34 22.74 8.93
CA ASP A 197 -20.69 23.90 9.76
C ASP A 197 -21.07 23.49 11.19
N GLU A 198 -21.62 22.29 11.37
CA GLU A 198 -22.01 21.73 12.66
C GLU A 198 -20.88 20.94 13.35
N ARG A 199 -19.92 20.42 12.59
CA ARG A 199 -18.94 19.42 13.06
C ARG A 199 -17.49 19.92 13.05
N ALA A 200 -17.21 21.13 12.58
CA ALA A 200 -15.86 21.66 12.41
C ALA A 200 -15.02 21.62 13.70
N GLU A 201 -15.58 22.15 14.81
CA GLU A 201 -14.89 22.15 16.11
C GLU A 201 -14.69 20.73 16.66
N GLN A 202 -15.69 19.86 16.49
CA GLN A 202 -15.61 18.46 16.89
C GLN A 202 -14.53 17.71 16.10
N LEU A 203 -14.41 17.97 14.80
CA LEU A 203 -13.36 17.41 13.96
C LEU A 203 -11.98 17.87 14.45
N ALA A 204 -11.78 19.17 14.67
CA ALA A 204 -10.52 19.70 15.18
C ALA A 204 -10.13 19.05 16.52
N ALA A 205 -11.06 18.98 17.47
CA ALA A 205 -10.84 18.32 18.75
C ALA A 205 -10.52 16.83 18.59
N ARG A 206 -11.17 16.14 17.64
CA ARG A 206 -10.89 14.72 17.37
C ARG A 206 -9.52 14.51 16.73
N LEU A 207 -9.09 15.39 15.84
CA LEU A 207 -7.74 15.34 15.26
C LEU A 207 -6.67 15.54 16.34
N GLU A 208 -6.86 16.50 17.25
CA GLU A 208 -5.96 16.74 18.36
C GLU A 208 -5.87 15.51 19.30
N ASP A 209 -7.01 14.91 19.66
CA ASP A 209 -7.06 13.69 20.48
C ASP A 209 -6.33 12.51 19.79
N VAL A 210 -6.63 12.25 18.52
CA VAL A 210 -5.97 11.18 17.75
C VAL A 210 -4.46 11.43 17.64
N ALA A 211 -4.04 12.66 17.37
CA ALA A 211 -2.62 13.02 17.30
C ALA A 211 -1.89 12.78 18.64
N LYS A 212 -2.51 13.15 19.77
CA LYS A 212 -1.95 12.91 21.11
C LYS A 212 -1.78 11.42 21.42
N ARG A 213 -2.76 10.58 21.05
CA ARG A 213 -2.72 9.12 21.27
C ARG A 213 -1.78 8.39 20.32
N LEU A 214 -1.58 8.93 19.11
CA LEU A 214 -0.79 8.30 18.05
C LEU A 214 0.71 8.61 18.16
N PHE A 215 1.07 9.88 18.41
CA PHE A 215 2.46 10.34 18.36
C PHE A 215 3.18 10.17 19.70
N CYS A 216 3.33 8.90 20.10
CA CYS A 216 4.03 8.48 21.31
C CYS A 216 5.32 7.71 20.96
N ASP A 217 6.40 8.00 21.69
CA ASP A 217 7.73 7.44 21.43
C ASP A 217 7.83 5.95 21.75
N ASP A 218 7.08 5.48 22.75
CA ASP A 218 6.95 4.08 23.16
C ASP A 218 6.14 3.22 22.16
N ALA A 219 5.52 3.86 21.16
CA ALA A 219 4.81 3.23 20.04
C ALA A 219 5.50 3.47 18.70
N CYS A 220 6.70 4.04 18.70
CA CYS A 220 7.40 4.50 17.51
C CYS A 220 8.63 3.64 17.25
N THR A 221 8.81 3.23 15.99
CA THR A 221 10.09 2.72 15.50
C THR A 221 10.66 3.71 14.49
N ILE A 222 11.85 4.21 14.77
CA ILE A 222 12.61 5.01 13.83
C ILE A 222 13.32 4.08 12.84
N SER A 223 13.47 4.51 11.62
CA SER A 223 14.29 3.86 10.60
C SER A 223 15.17 4.94 10.01
N PHE A 224 16.48 4.70 9.96
CA PHE A 224 17.45 5.71 9.57
C PHE A 224 18.51 5.18 8.59
N ALA A 225 18.72 5.90 7.49
CA ALA A 225 19.78 5.67 6.52
C ALA A 225 20.56 6.98 6.29
N GLY A 226 21.89 6.94 6.35
CA GLY A 226 22.76 8.12 6.35
C GLY A 226 24.15 7.75 6.84
N SER A 227 25.11 8.68 6.80
CA SER A 227 26.43 8.45 7.39
C SER A 227 26.34 8.33 8.93
N ASP A 228 27.40 7.86 9.59
CA ASP A 228 27.41 7.76 11.05
C ASP A 228 27.41 9.14 11.71
N ALA A 229 28.09 10.13 11.11
CA ALA A 229 28.01 11.52 11.53
C ALA A 229 26.58 12.09 11.43
N ASP A 230 25.84 11.77 10.35
CA ASP A 230 24.43 12.15 10.23
C ASP A 230 23.57 11.46 11.30
N TYR A 231 23.85 10.20 11.61
CA TYR A 231 23.11 9.46 12.63
C TYR A 231 23.29 10.06 14.02
N GLU A 232 24.53 10.38 14.40
CA GLU A 232 24.85 11.05 15.66
C GLU A 232 24.20 12.44 15.74
N ALA A 233 24.33 13.26 14.67
CA ALA A 233 23.73 14.58 14.60
C ALA A 233 22.19 14.53 14.71
N PHE A 234 21.55 13.55 14.07
CA PHE A 234 20.11 13.35 14.15
C PHE A 234 19.65 13.10 15.59
N TRP A 235 20.34 12.24 16.35
CA TRP A 235 20.00 11.97 17.75
C TRP A 235 20.32 13.13 18.68
N ASN A 236 21.42 13.84 18.45
CA ASN A 236 21.79 15.06 19.19
C ASN A 236 20.76 16.19 19.01
N ALA A 237 19.99 16.18 17.92
CA ALA A 237 18.88 17.10 17.69
C ALA A 237 17.56 16.67 18.37
N HIS A 238 17.58 15.61 19.19
CA HIS A 238 16.49 15.13 20.05
C HIS A 238 15.19 14.83 19.30
N PRO A 239 15.17 13.85 18.37
CA PRO A 239 14.03 13.64 17.48
C PRO A 239 12.77 13.18 18.24
N ALA A 240 12.87 12.62 19.45
CA ALA A 240 11.73 12.13 20.24
C ALA A 240 10.58 13.16 20.35
N CYS A 241 9.33 12.67 20.32
CA CYS A 241 8.13 13.49 20.53
C CYS A 241 7.94 13.90 21.99
N GLY A 242 8.60 13.24 22.94
CA GLY A 242 8.49 13.50 24.38
C GLY A 242 7.17 13.02 24.98
N ARG A 243 6.47 12.09 24.30
CA ARG A 243 5.14 11.60 24.70
C ARG A 243 5.18 10.09 24.86
N THR A 244 4.50 9.59 25.89
CA THR A 244 4.23 8.16 26.08
C THR A 244 2.72 7.96 26.16
N GLY A 245 2.24 6.86 25.62
CA GLY A 245 0.81 6.54 25.60
C GLY A 245 0.43 5.54 26.68
N ALA A 246 -0.88 5.33 26.87
CA ALA A 246 -1.36 4.22 27.68
C ALA A 246 -1.06 2.89 26.97
N ASP A 247 -0.71 1.86 27.75
CA ASP A 247 -0.54 0.52 27.24
C ASP A 247 -1.89 -0.05 26.77
N GLY A 248 -1.96 -0.50 25.52
CA GLY A 248 -3.14 -1.18 25.00
C GLY A 248 -3.22 -1.26 23.48
N ARG A 249 -3.75 -2.39 22.99
CA ARG A 249 -4.15 -2.56 21.58
C ARG A 249 -5.66 -2.37 21.47
N LEU A 250 -6.10 -1.17 21.09
CA LEU A 250 -7.51 -0.82 20.93
C LEU A 250 -8.07 -1.24 19.56
N LEU A 251 -7.21 -1.42 18.56
CA LEU A 251 -7.67 -1.70 17.20
C LEU A 251 -8.38 -3.05 17.12
N ARG A 252 -9.66 -3.02 16.73
CA ARG A 252 -10.49 -4.18 16.46
C ARG A 252 -11.08 -4.03 15.08
N ILE A 253 -10.50 -4.76 14.13
CA ILE A 253 -10.92 -4.70 12.72
C ILE A 253 -12.13 -5.62 12.55
N PRO A 254 -13.24 -5.14 11.96
CA PRO A 254 -14.40 -5.99 11.66
C PRO A 254 -14.06 -7.17 10.75
N GLU A 255 -14.87 -8.22 10.83
CA GLU A 255 -14.76 -9.34 9.89
C GLU A 255 -15.08 -8.89 8.46
N PRO A 256 -14.29 -9.33 7.47
CA PRO A 256 -14.54 -9.01 6.09
C PRO A 256 -15.80 -9.73 5.57
N VAL A 257 -16.52 -9.09 4.65
CA VAL A 257 -17.75 -9.62 4.05
C VAL A 257 -17.70 -9.45 2.53
N VAL A 258 -18.02 -10.52 1.80
CA VAL A 258 -18.15 -10.47 0.34
C VAL A 258 -19.44 -9.77 -0.05
N ARG A 259 -19.31 -8.65 -0.77
CA ARG A 259 -20.46 -7.81 -1.19
C ARG A 259 -20.72 -7.82 -2.69
N ASN A 260 -19.69 -8.04 -3.50
CA ASN A 260 -19.79 -8.02 -4.95
C ASN A 260 -20.45 -6.74 -5.50
N GLU A 261 -19.84 -5.60 -5.19
CA GLU A 261 -20.35 -4.27 -5.53
C GLU A 261 -19.90 -3.77 -6.93
N ALA A 262 -20.72 -2.92 -7.53
CA ALA A 262 -20.40 -2.15 -8.73
C ALA A 262 -20.57 -0.65 -8.47
N PHE A 263 -19.46 0.09 -8.47
CA PHE A 263 -19.42 1.52 -8.20
C PHE A 263 -19.51 2.32 -9.51
N ILE A 264 -20.60 3.06 -9.67
CA ILE A 264 -20.81 3.94 -10.80
C ILE A 264 -20.01 5.22 -10.58
N VAL A 265 -19.15 5.54 -11.55
CA VAL A 265 -18.30 6.74 -11.57
C VAL A 265 -18.33 7.37 -12.97
N PRO A 266 -18.08 8.68 -13.09
CA PRO A 266 -18.05 9.36 -14.40
C PRO A 266 -16.87 8.86 -15.23
N SER A 267 -17.12 7.89 -16.10
CA SER A 267 -16.15 7.25 -16.98
C SER A 267 -16.87 6.64 -18.19
N ASP A 268 -16.16 6.49 -19.31
CA ASP A 268 -16.65 5.80 -20.51
C ASP A 268 -16.28 4.31 -20.54
N VAL A 269 -15.61 3.82 -19.50
CA VAL A 269 -15.03 2.48 -19.42
C VAL A 269 -15.25 1.88 -18.03
N CYS A 270 -14.94 0.59 -17.90
CA CYS A 270 -14.98 -0.13 -16.64
C CYS A 270 -13.60 -0.60 -16.17
N TYR A 271 -13.55 -0.95 -14.91
CA TYR A 271 -12.39 -1.50 -14.21
C TYR A 271 -12.87 -2.67 -13.37
N ALA A 272 -12.55 -3.89 -13.77
CA ALA A 272 -12.94 -5.08 -13.04
C ALA A 272 -11.80 -5.57 -12.13
N ALA A 273 -12.15 -6.11 -10.98
CA ALA A 273 -11.26 -6.90 -10.14
C ALA A 273 -11.95 -8.18 -9.67
N LEU A 274 -11.18 -9.27 -9.58
CA LEU A 274 -11.60 -10.57 -9.04
C LEU A 274 -10.42 -11.17 -8.28
N GLY A 275 -10.62 -11.56 -7.03
CA GLY A 275 -9.50 -12.02 -6.22
C GLY A 275 -9.87 -12.74 -4.94
N TRP A 276 -8.89 -13.41 -4.35
CA TRP A 276 -9.00 -14.07 -3.06
C TRP A 276 -7.64 -14.15 -2.36
N ASP A 277 -7.62 -14.66 -1.13
CA ASP A 277 -6.39 -14.90 -0.39
C ASP A 277 -5.99 -16.37 -0.42
N ARG A 278 -4.82 -16.66 -1.01
CA ARG A 278 -4.31 -18.03 -1.10
C ARG A 278 -4.04 -18.68 0.28
N ARG A 279 -3.75 -17.88 1.33
CA ARG A 279 -3.55 -18.38 2.71
C ARG A 279 -4.82 -19.03 3.24
N ARG A 280 -5.98 -18.46 2.92
CA ARG A 280 -7.28 -19.01 3.36
C ARG A 280 -7.59 -20.37 2.73
N MET A 281 -6.90 -20.71 1.65
CA MET A 281 -6.96 -22.02 0.98
C MET A 281 -5.82 -22.96 1.41
N GLY A 282 -5.02 -22.58 2.42
CA GLY A 282 -3.87 -23.37 2.89
C GLY A 282 -2.67 -23.37 1.93
N VAL A 283 -2.64 -22.46 0.95
CA VAL A 283 -1.59 -22.45 -0.09
C VAL A 283 -0.45 -21.50 0.31
N SER A 284 0.77 -22.02 0.34
CA SER A 284 1.98 -21.24 0.60
C SER A 284 2.45 -20.47 -0.64
N TYR A 285 3.23 -19.40 -0.44
CA TYR A 285 3.88 -18.70 -1.55
C TYR A 285 5.25 -19.31 -1.87
N THR A 286 5.55 -19.42 -3.16
CA THR A 286 6.86 -19.82 -3.69
C THR A 286 7.28 -18.84 -4.78
N GLY A 287 8.58 -18.81 -5.12
CA GLY A 287 9.09 -18.03 -6.25
C GLY A 287 8.36 -18.29 -7.57
N ALA A 288 7.94 -19.54 -7.82
CA ALA A 288 7.23 -19.93 -9.04
C ALA A 288 5.92 -19.14 -9.26
N TRP A 289 5.25 -18.67 -8.19
CA TRP A 289 4.06 -17.81 -8.33
C TRP A 289 4.36 -16.50 -9.07
N ALA A 290 5.56 -15.94 -8.91
CA ALA A 290 5.95 -14.73 -9.63
C ALA A 290 6.09 -15.00 -11.15
N VAL A 291 6.60 -16.18 -11.51
CA VAL A 291 6.74 -16.62 -12.90
C VAL A 291 5.35 -16.90 -13.49
N ALA A 292 4.50 -17.65 -12.77
CA ALA A 292 3.13 -17.95 -13.16
C ALA A 292 2.29 -16.68 -13.40
N ALA A 293 2.37 -15.71 -12.49
CA ALA A 293 1.64 -14.46 -12.62
C ALA A 293 2.08 -13.64 -13.84
N ARG A 294 3.37 -13.73 -14.19
CA ARG A 294 3.88 -13.08 -15.40
C ARG A 294 3.43 -13.78 -16.67
N ALA A 295 3.44 -15.11 -16.71
CA ALA A 295 2.91 -15.90 -17.82
C ALA A 295 1.41 -15.60 -18.05
N LEU A 296 0.60 -15.69 -16.98
CA LEU A 296 -0.82 -15.32 -17.03
C LEU A 296 -1.05 -13.90 -17.53
N SER A 297 -0.26 -12.93 -17.07
CA SER A 297 -0.47 -11.52 -17.42
C SER A 297 -0.05 -11.18 -18.85
N LEU A 298 1.12 -11.66 -19.28
CA LEU A 298 1.74 -11.23 -20.53
C LEU A 298 1.40 -12.13 -21.73
N ASP A 299 0.97 -13.36 -21.48
CA ASP A 299 0.53 -14.28 -22.53
C ASP A 299 -0.99 -14.34 -22.57
N TYR A 300 -1.61 -15.04 -21.63
CA TYR A 300 -3.06 -15.28 -21.66
C TYR A 300 -3.89 -14.00 -21.60
N LEU A 301 -3.78 -13.24 -20.51
CA LEU A 301 -4.64 -12.09 -20.25
C LEU A 301 -4.41 -10.97 -21.25
N TRP A 302 -3.15 -10.69 -21.59
CA TRP A 302 -2.82 -9.70 -22.61
C TRP A 302 -3.51 -10.00 -23.95
N ASN A 303 -3.45 -11.25 -24.40
CA ASN A 303 -4.06 -11.64 -25.67
C ASN A 303 -5.60 -11.67 -25.57
N GLU A 304 -6.16 -12.26 -24.52
CA GLU A 304 -7.60 -12.43 -24.40
C GLU A 304 -8.33 -11.13 -24.04
N VAL A 305 -7.91 -10.44 -22.98
CA VAL A 305 -8.65 -9.28 -22.45
C VAL A 305 -8.25 -7.98 -23.15
N ARG A 306 -6.97 -7.79 -23.46
CA ARG A 306 -6.50 -6.56 -24.13
C ARG A 306 -6.59 -6.65 -25.65
N VAL A 307 -5.92 -7.61 -26.29
CA VAL A 307 -5.85 -7.67 -27.77
C VAL A 307 -7.21 -8.03 -28.36
N LYS A 308 -7.83 -9.13 -27.91
CA LYS A 308 -9.15 -9.56 -28.41
C LYS A 308 -10.31 -8.83 -27.75
N GLY A 309 -10.16 -8.42 -26.49
CA GLY A 309 -11.22 -7.77 -25.70
C GLY A 309 -11.27 -6.25 -25.74
N GLY A 310 -10.24 -5.59 -26.27
CA GLY A 310 -10.21 -4.13 -26.41
C GLY A 310 -9.95 -3.35 -25.11
N ALA A 311 -9.71 -4.02 -23.97
CA ALA A 311 -9.32 -3.33 -22.74
C ALA A 311 -7.93 -2.70 -22.89
N TYR A 312 -7.70 -1.52 -22.29
CA TYR A 312 -6.38 -0.89 -22.35
C TYR A 312 -5.33 -1.67 -21.55
N GLY A 313 -5.70 -2.32 -20.45
CA GLY A 313 -4.76 -3.07 -19.63
C GLY A 313 -5.41 -4.18 -18.84
N VAL A 314 -4.61 -5.14 -18.43
CA VAL A 314 -5.04 -6.31 -17.67
C VAL A 314 -3.84 -6.92 -16.95
N GLY A 315 -4.08 -7.65 -15.88
CA GLY A 315 -3.05 -8.49 -15.28
C GLY A 315 -3.59 -9.38 -14.18
N PHE A 316 -2.73 -10.31 -13.76
CA PHE A 316 -2.91 -11.11 -12.56
C PHE A 316 -1.76 -10.83 -11.61
N GLN A 317 -2.08 -10.56 -10.35
CA GLN A 317 -1.11 -10.29 -9.31
C GLN A 317 -1.27 -11.29 -8.18
N VAL A 318 -0.16 -11.91 -7.78
CA VAL A 318 -0.06 -12.70 -6.55
C VAL A 318 1.01 -12.10 -5.67
N ARG A 319 0.68 -11.87 -4.40
CA ARG A 319 1.61 -11.31 -3.42
C ARG A 319 1.99 -12.39 -2.42
N PRO A 320 3.21 -12.34 -1.84
CA PRO A 320 3.53 -13.28 -0.78
C PRO A 320 2.64 -13.07 0.46
N ALA A 321 2.09 -11.87 0.69
CA ALA A 321 1.07 -11.61 1.72
C ALA A 321 -0.34 -12.08 1.30
N GLY A 322 -0.43 -12.89 0.24
CA GLY A 322 -1.53 -13.79 -0.06
C GLY A 322 -2.63 -13.38 -0.97
N ASN A 323 -2.78 -12.08 -1.17
CA ASN A 323 -3.66 -11.55 -2.19
C ASN A 323 -3.31 -12.11 -3.58
N MET A 324 -4.28 -12.77 -4.20
CA MET A 324 -4.33 -13.10 -5.62
C MET A 324 -5.46 -12.28 -6.25
N ASN A 325 -5.16 -11.53 -7.30
CA ASN A 325 -6.15 -10.64 -7.91
C ASN A 325 -5.92 -10.46 -9.41
N PHE A 326 -6.96 -10.72 -10.18
CA PHE A 326 -7.12 -10.25 -11.55
C PHE A 326 -7.60 -8.81 -11.56
N TYR A 327 -7.14 -8.03 -12.53
CA TYR A 327 -7.69 -6.71 -12.79
C TYR A 327 -7.76 -6.42 -14.29
N SER A 328 -8.74 -5.63 -14.71
CA SER A 328 -8.77 -4.96 -16.01
C SER A 328 -8.75 -3.46 -15.86
N TYR A 329 -8.27 -2.77 -16.88
CA TYR A 329 -8.06 -1.33 -16.89
C TYR A 329 -8.58 -0.73 -18.18
N ARG A 330 -9.55 0.20 -18.04
CA ARG A 330 -10.26 0.86 -19.13
C ARG A 330 -10.84 -0.16 -20.12
N ASP A 331 -11.75 -0.96 -19.60
CA ASP A 331 -12.32 -2.13 -20.24
C ASP A 331 -13.76 -1.86 -20.72
N PRO A 332 -14.08 -2.07 -22.01
CA PRO A 332 -15.43 -1.89 -22.54
C PRO A 332 -16.36 -3.10 -22.35
N HIS A 333 -15.86 -4.27 -21.95
CA HIS A 333 -16.59 -5.55 -22.02
C HIS A 333 -16.51 -6.36 -20.72
N LEU A 334 -17.19 -5.89 -19.68
CA LEU A 334 -17.11 -6.43 -18.32
C LEU A 334 -17.39 -7.95 -18.21
N ASP A 335 -18.55 -8.42 -18.70
CA ASP A 335 -18.94 -9.84 -18.53
C ASP A 335 -17.93 -10.79 -19.20
N VAL A 336 -17.48 -10.42 -20.40
CA VAL A 336 -16.51 -11.20 -21.18
C VAL A 336 -15.16 -11.25 -20.46
N THR A 337 -14.74 -10.14 -19.85
CA THR A 337 -13.51 -10.09 -19.06
C THR A 337 -13.59 -10.97 -17.81
N LEU A 338 -14.71 -10.96 -17.08
CA LEU A 338 -14.90 -11.83 -15.92
C LEU A 338 -14.89 -13.31 -16.31
N GLU A 339 -15.46 -13.66 -17.46
CA GLU A 339 -15.38 -15.01 -18.02
C GLU A 339 -13.92 -15.41 -18.34
N ARG A 340 -13.15 -14.51 -18.96
CA ARG A 340 -11.72 -14.74 -19.25
C ARG A 340 -10.89 -14.88 -17.98
N PHE A 341 -11.18 -14.13 -16.91
CA PHE A 341 -10.52 -14.35 -15.61
C PHE A 341 -10.78 -15.76 -15.07
N ARG A 342 -12.01 -16.29 -15.21
CA ARG A 342 -12.34 -17.65 -14.77
C ARG A 342 -11.60 -18.72 -15.58
N LYS A 343 -11.51 -18.53 -16.91
CA LYS A 343 -10.80 -19.41 -17.85
C LYS A 343 -9.27 -19.40 -17.70
N ALA A 344 -8.70 -18.47 -16.94
CA ALA A 344 -7.27 -18.43 -16.65
C ALA A 344 -6.76 -19.71 -15.98
N SER A 345 -7.58 -20.35 -15.16
CA SER A 345 -7.26 -21.63 -14.51
C SER A 345 -7.07 -22.76 -15.54
N SER A 346 -8.02 -22.93 -16.47
CA SER A 346 -7.94 -23.93 -17.54
C SER A 346 -6.74 -23.69 -18.45
N TRP A 347 -6.49 -22.43 -18.84
CA TRP A 347 -5.30 -22.07 -19.62
C TRP A 347 -4.01 -22.45 -18.89
N LEU A 348 -3.94 -22.19 -17.57
CA LEU A 348 -2.75 -22.50 -16.79
C LEU A 348 -2.54 -24.02 -16.65
N ALA A 349 -3.62 -24.82 -16.61
CA ALA A 349 -3.53 -26.28 -16.58
C ALA A 349 -2.95 -26.86 -17.88
N GLU A 350 -3.26 -26.23 -19.01
CA GLU A 350 -2.78 -26.61 -20.36
C GLU A 350 -1.50 -25.87 -20.78
N PHE A 351 -0.92 -25.06 -19.88
CA PHE A 351 0.24 -24.21 -20.19
C PHE A 351 1.41 -25.02 -20.73
N ASP A 352 1.76 -24.85 -22.00
CA ASP A 352 2.81 -25.62 -22.70
C ASP A 352 3.71 -24.69 -23.53
N PRO A 353 4.52 -23.83 -22.88
CA PRO A 353 5.36 -22.86 -23.57
C PRO A 353 6.50 -23.55 -24.32
N SER A 354 7.07 -22.88 -25.32
CA SER A 354 8.39 -23.29 -25.82
C SER A 354 9.44 -23.12 -24.71
N PRO A 355 10.57 -23.87 -24.74
CA PRO A 355 11.65 -23.68 -23.78
C PRO A 355 12.15 -22.23 -23.72
N ALA A 356 12.19 -21.54 -24.86
CA ALA A 356 12.60 -20.15 -24.95
C ALA A 356 11.60 -19.19 -24.28
N ASP A 357 10.29 -19.46 -24.39
CA ASP A 357 9.27 -18.65 -23.74
C ASP A 357 9.29 -18.87 -22.21
N MET A 358 9.46 -20.12 -21.76
CA MET A 358 9.61 -20.43 -20.34
C MET A 358 10.82 -19.74 -19.73
N ASP A 359 11.99 -19.82 -20.39
CA ASP A 359 13.18 -19.06 -20.02
C ASP A 359 12.90 -17.55 -19.98
N GLY A 360 12.18 -17.05 -21.00
CA GLY A 360 11.71 -15.68 -21.07
C GLY A 360 10.90 -15.27 -19.83
N PHE A 361 10.02 -16.14 -19.32
CA PHE A 361 9.22 -15.94 -18.09
C PHE A 361 10.03 -16.07 -16.80
N ILE A 362 11.09 -16.86 -16.76
CA ILE A 362 11.97 -16.94 -15.60
C ILE A 362 12.86 -15.69 -15.54
N VAL A 363 13.60 -15.40 -16.62
CA VAL A 363 14.60 -14.33 -16.70
C VAL A 363 14.02 -12.98 -16.31
N ALA A 364 12.94 -12.53 -16.96
CA ALA A 364 12.38 -11.22 -16.61
C ALA A 364 11.68 -11.17 -15.23
N SER A 365 11.34 -12.31 -14.63
CA SER A 365 10.80 -12.34 -13.26
C SER A 365 11.93 -12.14 -12.27
N VAL A 366 13.05 -12.84 -12.46
CA VAL A 366 14.26 -12.67 -11.64
C VAL A 366 14.86 -11.28 -11.85
N ALA A 367 14.90 -10.77 -13.08
CA ALA A 367 15.37 -9.41 -13.37
C ALA A 367 14.54 -8.35 -12.63
N ALA A 368 13.20 -8.50 -12.60
CA ALA A 368 12.34 -7.59 -11.83
C ALA A 368 12.58 -7.71 -10.31
N PHE A 369 12.89 -8.91 -9.81
CA PHE A 369 13.17 -9.17 -8.40
C PHE A 369 14.52 -8.60 -7.93
N ASP A 370 15.52 -8.68 -8.80
CA ASP A 370 16.90 -8.25 -8.59
C ASP A 370 17.16 -6.80 -9.01
N ALA A 371 16.16 -6.13 -9.58
CA ALA A 371 16.29 -4.77 -10.06
C ALA A 371 16.87 -3.84 -8.98
N PRO A 372 17.90 -3.03 -9.32
CA PRO A 372 18.51 -2.12 -8.37
C PRO A 372 17.48 -1.10 -7.89
N VAL A 373 17.50 -0.82 -6.60
CA VAL A 373 16.61 0.14 -5.96
C VAL A 373 17.40 1.29 -5.36
N LYS A 374 16.85 2.50 -5.48
CA LYS A 374 17.44 3.70 -4.87
C LYS A 374 17.45 3.57 -3.33
N PRO A 375 18.41 4.17 -2.61
CA PRO A 375 18.57 4.00 -1.17
C PRO A 375 17.28 4.20 -0.36
N ARG A 376 16.54 5.29 -0.62
CA ARG A 376 15.24 5.55 0.04
C ARG A 376 14.23 4.42 -0.12
N ALA A 377 14.13 3.84 -1.32
CA ALA A 377 13.19 2.75 -1.60
C ALA A 377 13.66 1.43 -0.98
N LEU A 378 14.98 1.20 -0.95
CA LEU A 378 15.57 0.03 -0.30
C LEU A 378 15.36 0.06 1.23
N MET A 379 15.63 1.20 1.86
CA MET A 379 15.36 1.43 3.28
C MET A 379 13.91 1.12 3.65
N LYS A 380 12.96 1.64 2.87
CA LYS A 380 11.52 1.37 3.05
C LYS A 380 11.19 -0.13 2.89
N ARG A 381 11.79 -0.80 1.90
CA ARG A 381 11.64 -2.26 1.72
C ARG A 381 12.16 -3.02 2.94
N GLN A 382 13.35 -2.68 3.42
CA GLN A 382 13.99 -3.31 4.58
C GLN A 382 13.19 -3.07 5.87
N ALA A 383 12.64 -1.89 6.07
CA ALA A 383 11.75 -1.61 7.20
C ALA A 383 10.47 -2.47 7.13
N ALA A 384 9.84 -2.57 5.96
CA ALA A 384 8.67 -3.44 5.77
C ALA A 384 9.01 -4.92 6.00
N GLU A 385 10.16 -5.38 5.51
CA GLU A 385 10.68 -6.74 5.75
C GLU A 385 10.89 -6.99 7.25
N PHE A 386 11.52 -6.04 7.96
CA PHE A 386 11.69 -6.10 9.42
C PHE A 386 10.37 -6.27 10.14
N PHE A 387 9.40 -5.38 9.90
CA PHE A 387 8.09 -5.45 10.56
C PHE A 387 7.33 -6.74 10.25
N CYS A 388 7.46 -7.26 9.04
CA CYS A 388 6.81 -8.51 8.63
C CYS A 388 7.60 -9.77 9.02
N GLY A 389 8.74 -9.64 9.73
CA GLY A 389 9.57 -10.76 10.16
C GLY A 389 10.26 -11.50 9.01
N ARG A 390 10.57 -10.82 7.90
CA ARG A 390 11.25 -11.41 6.74
C ARG A 390 12.76 -11.36 6.88
N THR A 391 13.40 -12.46 6.48
CA THR A 391 14.85 -12.60 6.53
C THR A 391 15.47 -12.57 5.13
N MET A 392 16.78 -12.33 5.07
CA MET A 392 17.55 -12.50 3.83
C MET A 392 17.48 -13.94 3.30
N GLN A 393 17.33 -14.93 4.19
CA GLN A 393 17.16 -16.33 3.80
C GLN A 393 15.84 -16.54 3.04
N ASP A 394 14.75 -15.90 3.45
CA ASP A 394 13.47 -15.96 2.72
C ASP A 394 13.59 -15.32 1.33
N ARG A 395 14.35 -14.22 1.23
CA ARG A 395 14.65 -13.54 -0.04
C ARG A 395 15.48 -14.44 -0.97
N ARG A 396 16.52 -15.11 -0.47
CA ARG A 396 17.32 -16.10 -1.22
C ARG A 396 16.49 -17.29 -1.68
N ARG A 397 15.68 -17.86 -0.77
CA ARG A 397 14.80 -18.99 -1.07
C ARG A 397 13.80 -18.65 -2.18
N MET A 398 13.17 -17.48 -2.11
CA MET A 398 12.22 -17.03 -3.12
C MET A 398 12.87 -16.85 -4.49
N ARG A 399 14.07 -16.26 -4.55
CA ARG A 399 14.83 -16.13 -5.80
C ARG A 399 15.19 -17.50 -6.39
N ALA A 400 15.71 -18.42 -5.57
CA ALA A 400 16.08 -19.76 -6.02
C ALA A 400 14.87 -20.49 -6.63
N GLN A 401 13.70 -20.41 -5.98
CA GLN A 401 12.45 -20.96 -6.49
C GLN A 401 11.94 -20.29 -7.78
N MET A 402 12.31 -19.04 -8.05
CA MET A 402 11.99 -18.39 -9.34
C MET A 402 12.88 -18.95 -10.46
N VAL A 403 14.18 -19.10 -10.18
CA VAL A 403 15.17 -19.63 -11.14
C VAL A 403 14.85 -21.08 -11.49
N SER A 404 14.43 -21.88 -10.52
CA SER A 404 14.12 -23.30 -10.69
C SER A 404 12.66 -23.57 -11.05
N ALA A 405 11.88 -22.56 -11.47
CA ALA A 405 10.49 -22.78 -11.83
C ALA A 405 10.39 -23.55 -13.16
N ASP A 406 9.51 -24.54 -13.24
CA ASP A 406 9.25 -25.34 -14.42
C ASP A 406 7.76 -25.29 -14.83
N VAL A 407 7.42 -25.93 -15.94
CA VAL A 407 6.06 -25.94 -16.50
C VAL A 407 5.10 -26.64 -15.54
N GLU A 408 5.53 -27.74 -14.92
CA GLU A 408 4.76 -28.54 -13.98
C GLU A 408 4.39 -27.73 -12.73
N ALA A 409 5.32 -26.95 -12.17
CA ALA A 409 5.05 -26.07 -11.04
C ALA A 409 4.02 -24.98 -11.38
N LEU A 410 4.06 -24.45 -12.60
CA LEU A 410 3.08 -23.47 -13.08
C LEU A 410 1.70 -24.11 -13.27
N ARG A 411 1.62 -25.27 -13.93
CA ARG A 411 0.38 -26.02 -14.12
C ARG A 411 -0.28 -26.39 -12.80
N ALA A 412 0.51 -26.73 -11.78
CA ALA A 412 -0.01 -27.08 -10.45
C ALA A 412 -0.83 -25.94 -9.81
N PHE A 413 -0.56 -24.67 -10.15
CA PHE A 413 -1.31 -23.53 -9.64
C PHE A 413 -2.70 -23.37 -10.27
N ALA A 414 -3.03 -24.08 -11.35
CA ALA A 414 -4.33 -24.00 -12.01
C ALA A 414 -5.49 -24.28 -11.04
N SER A 415 -5.36 -25.33 -10.22
CA SER A 415 -6.35 -25.70 -9.19
C SER A 415 -6.53 -24.61 -8.12
N VAL A 416 -5.46 -23.91 -7.78
CA VAL A 416 -5.49 -22.80 -6.80
C VAL A 416 -6.18 -21.58 -7.41
N VAL A 417 -5.92 -21.27 -8.67
CA VAL A 417 -6.59 -20.18 -9.40
C VAL A 417 -8.08 -20.49 -9.59
N GLU A 418 -8.42 -21.73 -9.91
CA GLU A 418 -9.82 -22.20 -9.98
C GLU A 418 -10.54 -22.03 -8.64
N SER A 419 -9.94 -22.53 -7.55
CA SER A 419 -10.50 -22.38 -6.20
C SER A 419 -10.64 -20.91 -5.79
N SER A 420 -9.67 -20.06 -6.15
CA SER A 420 -9.76 -18.61 -5.93
C SER A 420 -10.95 -17.98 -6.66
N ASN A 421 -11.19 -18.39 -7.91
CA ASN A 421 -12.30 -17.89 -8.72
C ASN A 421 -13.65 -18.36 -8.18
N ALA A 422 -13.72 -19.55 -7.56
CA ALA A 422 -14.94 -20.11 -6.97
C ALA A 422 -15.47 -19.32 -5.76
N HIS A 423 -14.60 -18.56 -5.07
CA HIS A 423 -15.04 -17.63 -4.01
C HIS A 423 -15.78 -16.40 -4.55
N ASP A 424 -15.66 -16.12 -5.85
CA ASP A 424 -16.40 -15.08 -6.59
C ASP A 424 -16.40 -13.68 -5.93
N ALA A 425 -15.31 -13.30 -5.26
CA ALA A 425 -15.15 -11.97 -4.69
C ALA A 425 -14.67 -10.99 -5.76
N ARG A 426 -15.59 -10.15 -6.24
CA ARG A 426 -15.39 -9.26 -7.39
C ARG A 426 -15.90 -7.86 -7.13
N CYS A 427 -15.26 -6.85 -7.71
CA CYS A 427 -15.71 -5.46 -7.63
C CYS A 427 -15.48 -4.80 -8.97
N VAL A 428 -16.35 -3.86 -9.32
CA VAL A 428 -16.20 -3.08 -10.55
C VAL A 428 -16.37 -1.60 -10.26
N PHE A 429 -15.60 -0.77 -10.94
CA PHE A 429 -15.81 0.67 -11.03
C PHE A 429 -16.03 1.02 -12.50
N GLY A 430 -16.93 1.94 -12.82
CA GLY A 430 -17.00 2.46 -14.19
C GLY A 430 -18.32 3.08 -14.61
N ASN A 431 -18.52 3.11 -15.93
CA ASN A 431 -19.67 3.68 -16.60
C ASN A 431 -21.00 3.05 -16.15
N ARG A 432 -22.03 3.89 -15.97
CA ARG A 432 -23.38 3.46 -15.56
C ARG A 432 -24.00 2.45 -16.51
N ASP A 433 -23.99 2.73 -17.81
CA ASP A 433 -24.71 1.93 -18.81
C ASP A 433 -24.05 0.56 -18.99
N ILE A 434 -22.71 0.51 -18.97
CA ILE A 434 -21.96 -0.77 -19.01
C ILE A 434 -22.29 -1.60 -17.76
N LEU A 435 -22.30 -0.99 -16.58
CA LEU A 435 -22.61 -1.70 -15.33
C LEU A 435 -24.06 -2.18 -15.26
N GLN A 436 -25.02 -1.38 -15.74
CA GLN A 436 -26.44 -1.73 -15.73
C GLN A 436 -26.81 -2.77 -16.81
N SER A 437 -26.06 -2.83 -17.90
CA SER A 437 -26.23 -3.85 -18.94
C SER A 437 -25.48 -5.15 -18.67
N ALA A 438 -24.63 -5.19 -17.63
CA ALA A 438 -23.89 -6.37 -17.24
C ALA A 438 -24.83 -7.49 -16.77
N LYS A 439 -24.56 -8.72 -17.23
CA LYS A 439 -25.29 -9.92 -16.81
C LYS A 439 -24.82 -10.41 -15.45
N ALA A 440 -23.57 -10.15 -15.08
CA ALA A 440 -23.05 -10.48 -13.77
C ALA A 440 -23.82 -9.73 -12.68
N ALA A 441 -24.30 -10.46 -11.68
CA ALA A 441 -25.01 -9.86 -10.55
C ALA A 441 -24.02 -9.05 -9.69
N PHE A 442 -24.27 -7.75 -9.60
CA PHE A 442 -23.59 -6.82 -8.71
C PHE A 442 -24.61 -6.02 -7.90
N GLU A 443 -24.23 -5.56 -6.72
CA GLU A 443 -24.95 -4.50 -6.02
C GLU A 443 -24.54 -3.14 -6.63
N PRO A 444 -25.42 -2.44 -7.37
CA PRO A 444 -25.07 -1.17 -8.00
C PRO A 444 -25.08 -0.03 -6.97
N ILE A 445 -23.99 0.73 -6.91
CA ILE A 445 -23.82 1.85 -5.98
C ILE A 445 -23.42 3.09 -6.79
N VAL A 446 -24.23 4.15 -6.72
CA VAL A 446 -23.81 5.46 -7.23
C VAL A 446 -22.82 6.05 -6.23
N LEU A 447 -21.55 6.13 -6.63
CA LEU A 447 -20.48 6.60 -5.75
C LEU A 447 -20.20 8.09 -5.95
N VAL A 448 -20.17 8.52 -7.22
CA VAL A 448 -19.91 9.90 -7.62
C VAL A 448 -21.02 10.32 -8.58
N GLY A 449 -21.74 11.38 -8.22
CA GLY A 449 -22.87 11.89 -9.02
C GLY A 449 -24.02 12.31 -8.16
#